data_AF-A0A1M7R2E0-F1
#
_entry.id   AF-A0A1M7R2E0-F1
#
_cell.length_a   1.000
_cell.length_b   1.000
_cell.length_c   1.000
_cell.angle_alpha   90.00
_cell.angle_beta   90.00
_cell.angle_gamma   90.00
#
_symmetry.space_group_name_H-M   'P 1'
#
loop_
_entity.id
_entity.type
_entity.pdbx_description
1 polymer ?
#
loop_
_entity_poly.entity_id
_entity_poly.type
_entity_poly.pdbx_seq_one_letter_code
_entity_poly.pdbx_strand_id
1 'polypeptide(L)'
;MLAPVGHHHGPLHSAEPVIQLRLGTSTVVVDAAEYAVWLLAHRASGNGTALHTEAELAATEQVPDAGRAVDRLRQRGLLVPLPTDPADYPDFAYRHRLVPLAHGLGNQPTGPWSQFRIGLPGRIGLFADLNRAWITVPAIAYEIWRWSGATPSLAAAVLAPQSVPKVEAVIPYEDGHRLAMTVQALPELISSWSAALQPATDEAVVPREPRALPPAEPIDPATAEDPHEVLRFLVRPDDPTGPTAGVVRWVADPGHRGAHGWLFAVGHDGGPLYGPAGNDLLGRQVRVGADEHLLTPGEARLWDLARGLEAGDSHRLLTSDAVAAEAVGAGVPDARRTLDSLIERGLILDVRPGTTQARAFAARYRLQPLLHGLGDYPNDRLMYLLGVPGHREVTLLGPHDSLFWQAAGQWRSLWDAVAALSGHLERIGRTSPRDTDPEQLLTTAGFHALRRLIGDGAAYLDLAP
;
A
#
# COMPACT_ATOMS: atom_id res chain seq x y z
N MET A 1 16.45 -3.34 -23.00
CA MET A 1 16.44 -3.63 -21.54
C MET A 1 15.23 -4.48 -21.24
N LEU A 2 15.31 -5.42 -20.29
CA LEU A 2 14.15 -6.18 -19.83
C LEU A 2 13.68 -5.62 -18.48
N ALA A 3 12.38 -5.35 -18.38
CA ALA A 3 11.73 -4.99 -17.13
C ALA A 3 11.03 -6.22 -16.52
N PRO A 4 11.22 -6.47 -15.22
CA PRO A 4 10.43 -7.45 -14.48
C PRO A 4 8.98 -6.99 -14.38
N VAL A 5 8.06 -7.92 -14.60
CA VAL A 5 6.63 -7.73 -14.44
C VAL A 5 6.18 -8.62 -13.29
N GLY A 6 5.38 -8.06 -12.40
CA GLY A 6 4.86 -8.76 -11.23
C GLY A 6 5.23 -8.08 -9.92
N HIS A 7 4.54 -8.47 -8.85
CA HIS A 7 4.74 -7.97 -7.51
C HIS A 7 5.26 -9.12 -6.62
N HIS A 8 6.43 -8.91 -6.02
CA HIS A 8 7.12 -9.92 -5.24
C HIS A 8 6.41 -10.22 -3.91
N HIS A 9 6.04 -11.49 -3.67
CA HIS A 9 5.44 -11.94 -2.40
C HIS A 9 6.42 -12.77 -1.53
N GLY A 10 7.67 -12.94 -1.96
CA GLY A 10 8.69 -13.64 -1.19
C GLY A 10 8.70 -15.15 -1.38
N PRO A 11 9.77 -15.81 -0.92
CA PRO A 11 9.79 -17.26 -0.77
C PRO A 11 8.90 -17.68 0.41
N LEU A 12 8.14 -18.76 0.22
CA LEU A 12 7.46 -19.49 1.29
C LEU A 12 8.29 -20.74 1.57
N HIS A 13 8.91 -20.83 2.76
CA HIS A 13 9.67 -22.02 3.13
C HIS A 13 8.72 -23.19 3.44
N SER A 14 8.46 -24.01 2.44
CA SER A 14 7.90 -25.35 2.60
C SER A 14 9.03 -26.40 2.53
N ALA A 15 8.71 -27.70 2.45
CA ALA A 15 9.73 -28.72 2.18
C ALA A 15 10.50 -28.43 0.87
N GLU A 16 9.84 -27.77 -0.09
CA GLU A 16 10.45 -27.15 -1.26
C GLU A 16 10.10 -25.65 -1.25
N PRO A 17 11.08 -24.74 -1.31
CA PRO A 17 10.78 -23.31 -1.28
C PRO A 17 9.95 -22.92 -2.51
N VAL A 18 8.77 -22.37 -2.27
CA VAL A 18 7.87 -21.89 -3.33
C VAL A 18 8.00 -20.38 -3.38
N ILE A 19 8.31 -19.82 -4.55
CA ILE A 19 8.39 -18.37 -4.72
C ILE A 19 7.18 -17.89 -5.50
N GLN A 20 6.50 -16.89 -4.95
CA GLN A 20 5.26 -16.35 -5.52
C GLN A 20 5.44 -14.93 -6.03
N LEU A 21 5.01 -14.70 -7.26
CA LEU A 21 4.89 -13.39 -7.88
C LEU A 21 3.42 -13.13 -8.19
N ARG A 22 2.90 -11.97 -7.81
CA ARG A 22 1.55 -11.55 -8.20
C ARG A 22 1.59 -10.84 -9.56
N LEU A 23 0.82 -11.35 -10.51
CA LEU A 23 0.62 -10.80 -11.84
C LEU A 23 -0.86 -10.44 -12.03
N GLY A 24 -1.19 -9.16 -11.96
CA GLY A 24 -2.57 -8.69 -11.88
C GLY A 24 -3.29 -9.29 -10.67
N THR A 25 -4.38 -10.01 -10.93
CA THR A 25 -5.19 -10.71 -9.92
C THR A 25 -4.73 -12.15 -9.66
N SER A 26 -3.71 -12.62 -10.39
CA SER A 26 -3.23 -14.00 -10.31
C SER A 26 -1.92 -14.10 -9.53
N THR A 27 -1.70 -15.23 -8.86
CA THR A 27 -0.40 -15.60 -8.30
C THR A 27 0.28 -16.61 -9.20
N VAL A 28 1.54 -16.34 -9.52
CA VAL A 28 2.38 -17.16 -10.38
C VAL A 28 3.51 -17.72 -9.54
N VAL A 29 3.64 -19.05 -9.51
CA VAL A 29 4.76 -19.74 -8.85
C VAL A 29 5.93 -19.84 -9.83
N VAL A 30 7.12 -19.48 -9.39
CA VAL A 30 8.35 -19.57 -10.19
C VAL A 30 9.36 -20.46 -9.49
N ASP A 31 10.21 -21.13 -10.28
CA ASP A 31 11.34 -21.89 -9.74
C ASP A 31 12.49 -20.97 -9.29
N ALA A 32 13.51 -21.53 -8.64
CA ALA A 32 14.63 -20.76 -8.11
C ALA A 32 15.45 -20.04 -9.19
N ALA A 33 15.58 -20.63 -10.40
CA ALA A 33 16.33 -20.03 -11.49
C ALA A 33 15.55 -18.89 -12.15
N GLU A 34 14.25 -19.09 -12.41
CA GLU A 34 13.34 -18.05 -12.86
C GLU A 34 13.30 -16.88 -11.87
N TYR A 35 13.18 -17.16 -10.57
CA TYR A 35 13.20 -16.12 -9.56
C TYR A 35 14.53 -15.36 -9.51
N ALA A 36 15.66 -16.06 -9.56
CA ALA A 36 16.97 -15.41 -9.54
C ALA A 36 17.16 -14.48 -10.75
N VAL A 37 16.76 -14.90 -11.96
CA VAL A 37 16.77 -14.03 -13.15
C VAL A 37 15.80 -12.84 -12.97
N TRP A 38 14.59 -13.06 -12.45
CA TRP A 38 13.61 -12.00 -12.21
C TRP A 38 14.10 -10.97 -11.18
N LEU A 39 14.79 -11.41 -10.12
CA LEU A 39 15.45 -10.52 -9.16
C LEU A 39 16.61 -9.75 -9.81
N LEU A 40 17.44 -10.41 -10.62
CA LEU A 40 18.52 -9.74 -11.34
C LEU A 40 17.98 -8.67 -12.29
N ALA A 41 16.82 -8.89 -12.91
CA ALA A 41 16.18 -7.89 -13.77
C ALA A 41 15.76 -6.60 -13.04
N HIS A 42 15.64 -6.61 -11.70
CA HIS A 42 15.45 -5.38 -10.91
C HIS A 42 16.77 -4.66 -10.65
N ARG A 43 17.91 -5.33 -10.74
CA ARG A 43 19.18 -4.68 -10.45
C ARG A 43 19.56 -3.77 -11.60
N ALA A 44 20.11 -2.62 -11.27
CA ALA A 44 20.78 -1.82 -12.25
C ALA A 44 22.08 -2.50 -12.68
N SER A 45 22.36 -2.50 -13.99
CA SER A 45 23.63 -2.96 -14.52
C SER A 45 24.74 -1.98 -14.14
N GLY A 46 25.69 -2.41 -13.31
CA GLY A 46 26.82 -1.58 -12.86
C GLY A 46 26.44 -0.50 -11.84
N ASN A 47 27.07 0.67 -11.92
CA ASN A 47 26.84 1.80 -11.00
C ASN A 47 25.66 2.71 -11.42
N GLY A 48 24.84 2.28 -12.39
CA GLY A 48 23.79 3.11 -12.99
C GLY A 48 22.37 2.78 -12.50
N THR A 49 21.38 3.19 -13.29
CA THR A 49 19.94 2.88 -13.12
C THR A 49 19.38 2.04 -14.28
N ALA A 50 20.23 1.69 -15.26
CA ALA A 50 19.84 0.92 -16.42
C ALA A 50 19.53 -0.53 -16.04
N LEU A 51 18.38 -1.05 -16.45
CA LEU A 51 18.05 -2.46 -16.28
C LEU A 51 18.90 -3.32 -17.22
N HIS A 52 19.13 -4.58 -16.84
CA HIS A 52 19.84 -5.52 -17.68
C HIS A 52 19.15 -5.75 -19.04
N THR A 53 19.97 -5.95 -20.07
CA THR A 53 19.53 -6.45 -21.37
C THR A 53 19.22 -7.95 -21.31
N GLU A 54 18.51 -8.44 -22.32
CA GLU A 54 18.22 -9.87 -22.46
C GLU A 54 19.51 -10.71 -22.57
N ALA A 55 20.48 -10.25 -23.36
CA ALA A 55 21.76 -10.93 -23.53
C ALA A 55 22.56 -11.01 -22.21
N GLU A 56 22.56 -9.93 -21.41
CA GLU A 56 23.24 -9.92 -20.11
C GLU A 56 22.58 -10.86 -19.10
N LEU A 57 21.25 -10.89 -19.04
CA LEU A 57 20.53 -11.84 -18.17
C LEU A 57 20.72 -13.28 -18.63
N ALA A 58 20.69 -13.56 -19.93
CA ALA A 58 20.86 -14.90 -20.46
C ALA A 58 22.29 -15.45 -20.31
N ALA A 59 23.29 -14.55 -20.28
CA ALA A 59 24.71 -14.90 -20.13
C ALA A 59 25.21 -14.87 -18.67
N THR A 60 24.36 -14.58 -17.68
CA THR A 60 24.81 -14.51 -16.28
C THR A 60 25.21 -15.90 -15.76
N GLU A 61 26.41 -16.00 -15.20
CA GLU A 61 26.91 -17.22 -14.55
C GLU A 61 26.34 -17.42 -13.14
N GLN A 62 25.63 -16.41 -12.60
CA GLN A 62 25.06 -16.46 -11.25
C GLN A 62 23.84 -17.39 -11.16
N VAL A 63 23.24 -17.74 -12.30
CA VAL A 63 22.02 -18.55 -12.36
C VAL A 63 22.22 -19.73 -13.33
N PRO A 64 22.07 -20.97 -12.86
CA PRO A 64 22.08 -22.13 -13.75
C PRO A 64 21.00 -22.02 -14.84
N ASP A 65 21.37 -22.30 -16.08
CA ASP A 65 20.50 -22.24 -17.26
C ASP A 65 19.74 -20.89 -17.43
N ALA A 66 20.41 -19.77 -17.12
CA ALA A 66 19.81 -18.44 -17.13
C ALA A 66 19.06 -18.10 -18.44
N GLY A 67 19.63 -18.42 -19.61
CA GLY A 67 18.95 -18.20 -20.90
C GLY A 67 17.59 -18.90 -20.99
N ARG A 68 17.50 -20.16 -20.53
CA ARG A 68 16.22 -20.89 -20.51
C ARG A 68 15.24 -20.30 -19.48
N ALA A 69 15.74 -19.75 -18.38
CA ALA A 69 14.90 -19.06 -17.40
C ALA A 69 14.35 -17.73 -17.96
N VAL A 70 15.17 -16.95 -18.68
CA VAL A 70 14.75 -15.73 -19.39
C VAL A 70 13.63 -16.06 -20.38
N ASP A 71 13.80 -17.08 -21.22
CA ASP A 71 12.78 -17.48 -22.20
C ASP A 71 11.44 -17.83 -21.54
N ARG A 72 11.45 -18.62 -20.46
CA ARG A 72 10.24 -19.00 -19.73
C ARG A 72 9.55 -17.79 -19.10
N LEU A 73 10.31 -16.89 -18.48
CA LEU A 73 9.76 -15.67 -17.88
C LEU A 73 9.12 -14.77 -18.94
N ARG A 74 9.75 -14.60 -20.12
CA ARG A 74 9.18 -13.84 -21.25
C ARG A 74 7.89 -14.48 -21.77
N GLN A 75 7.90 -15.79 -21.98
CA GLN A 75 6.72 -16.54 -22.44
C GLN A 75 5.52 -16.37 -21.49
N ARG A 76 5.80 -16.25 -20.19
CA ARG A 76 4.79 -16.07 -19.13
C ARG A 76 4.46 -14.60 -18.85
N GLY A 77 5.08 -13.66 -19.55
CA GLY A 77 4.88 -12.22 -19.36
C GLY A 77 5.45 -11.68 -18.04
N LEU A 78 6.40 -12.37 -17.42
CA LEU A 78 7.10 -11.95 -16.19
C LEU A 78 8.37 -11.12 -16.48
N LEU A 79 8.80 -11.07 -17.74
CA LEU A 79 9.80 -10.15 -18.26
C LEU A 79 9.29 -9.54 -19.56
N VAL A 80 9.38 -8.22 -19.70
CA VAL A 80 8.97 -7.51 -20.91
C VAL A 80 10.11 -6.60 -21.41
N PRO A 81 10.37 -6.52 -22.73
CA PRO A 81 11.29 -5.52 -23.25
C PRO A 81 10.72 -4.11 -23.07
N LEU A 82 11.53 -3.21 -22.53
CA LEU A 82 11.23 -1.78 -22.58
C LEU A 82 11.48 -1.27 -24.00
N PRO A 83 10.52 -0.54 -24.61
CA PRO A 83 10.67 -0.02 -25.95
C PRO A 83 11.79 1.02 -25.99
N THR A 84 12.60 0.98 -27.04
CA THR A 84 13.66 1.96 -27.30
C THR A 84 13.26 2.99 -28.36
N ASP A 85 12.33 2.62 -29.25
CA ASP A 85 11.74 3.53 -30.24
C ASP A 85 10.53 4.27 -29.63
N PRO A 86 10.52 5.61 -29.62
CA PRO A 86 9.37 6.40 -29.18
C PRO A 86 8.05 6.03 -29.86
N ALA A 87 8.07 5.51 -31.09
CA ALA A 87 6.88 5.06 -31.80
C ALA A 87 6.14 3.91 -31.09
N ASP A 88 6.86 3.10 -30.30
CA ASP A 88 6.31 1.94 -29.57
C ASP A 88 5.79 2.31 -28.17
N TYR A 89 6.07 3.52 -27.69
CA TYR A 89 5.70 3.94 -26.33
C TYR A 89 4.19 3.90 -26.07
N PRO A 90 3.30 4.33 -27.01
CA PRO A 90 1.87 4.27 -26.77
C PRO A 90 1.39 2.84 -26.53
N ASP A 91 1.77 1.90 -27.38
CA ASP A 91 1.37 0.50 -27.28
C ASP A 91 1.86 -0.13 -25.96
N PHE A 92 3.12 0.14 -25.58
CA PHE A 92 3.65 -0.32 -24.30
C PHE A 92 2.86 0.25 -23.11
N ALA A 93 2.54 1.54 -23.15
CA ALA A 93 1.84 2.23 -22.08
C ALA A 93 0.35 1.86 -21.98
N TYR A 94 -0.28 1.40 -23.05
CA TYR A 94 -1.63 0.82 -23.00
C TYR A 94 -1.63 -0.60 -22.41
N ARG A 95 -0.56 -1.37 -22.61
CA ARG A 95 -0.47 -2.78 -22.15
C ARG A 95 0.01 -2.94 -20.72
N HIS A 96 0.59 -1.91 -20.11
CA HIS A 96 1.15 -1.98 -18.78
C HIS A 96 0.67 -0.84 -17.89
N ARG A 97 0.72 -1.09 -16.58
CA ARG A 97 0.52 -0.10 -15.52
C ARG A 97 1.64 -0.23 -14.49
N LEU A 98 1.86 0.82 -13.70
CA LEU A 98 2.69 0.73 -12.50
C LEU A 98 1.82 0.59 -11.25
N VAL A 99 2.30 -0.19 -10.29
CA VAL A 99 1.73 -0.27 -8.95
C VAL A 99 2.72 0.37 -7.98
N PRO A 100 2.36 1.47 -7.29
CA PRO A 100 3.21 2.10 -6.28
C PRO A 100 3.43 1.17 -5.09
N LEU A 101 4.67 1.03 -4.62
CA LEU A 101 5.02 0.14 -3.50
C LEU A 101 5.64 0.89 -2.31
N ALA A 102 5.54 2.22 -2.31
CA ALA A 102 6.10 3.09 -1.29
C ALA A 102 5.18 4.30 -1.01
N HIS A 103 5.59 5.14 -0.07
CA HIS A 103 4.95 6.42 0.21
C HIS A 103 5.68 7.55 -0.50
N GLY A 104 4.93 8.58 -0.84
CA GLY A 104 5.46 9.85 -1.29
C GLY A 104 6.01 10.60 -0.09
N LEU A 105 7.28 10.97 -0.17
CA LEU A 105 7.95 11.79 0.86
C LEU A 105 8.03 13.26 0.43
N GLY A 106 7.30 13.61 -0.63
CA GLY A 106 7.20 14.97 -1.15
C GLY A 106 8.52 15.52 -1.69
N ASN A 107 8.53 16.82 -1.95
CA ASN A 107 9.77 17.56 -2.22
C ASN A 107 10.37 18.08 -0.90
N GLN A 108 11.51 18.77 -0.99
CA GLN A 108 12.23 19.30 0.18
C GLN A 108 12.34 20.83 0.11
N PRO A 109 12.42 21.51 1.26
CA PRO A 109 12.55 22.96 1.27
C PRO A 109 13.90 23.46 0.73
N THR A 110 14.96 22.65 0.91
CA THR A 110 16.34 23.01 0.55
C THR A 110 16.83 22.32 -0.73
N GLY A 111 15.97 21.61 -1.45
CA GLY A 111 16.31 20.87 -2.67
C GLY A 111 15.74 21.52 -3.94
N PRO A 112 16.08 21.00 -5.13
CA PRO A 112 15.39 21.37 -6.36
C PRO A 112 13.89 21.12 -6.17
N TRP A 113 13.06 22.15 -6.32
CA TRP A 113 11.62 22.05 -6.07
C TRP A 113 10.93 21.01 -6.97
N SER A 114 11.54 20.69 -8.13
CA SER A 114 11.07 19.72 -9.12
C SER A 114 11.53 18.28 -8.83
N GLN A 115 12.20 18.04 -7.71
CA GLN A 115 12.62 16.71 -7.27
C GLN A 115 11.77 16.25 -6.10
N PHE A 116 11.24 15.04 -6.23
CA PHE A 116 10.36 14.41 -5.26
C PHE A 116 10.96 13.11 -4.78
N ARG A 117 10.67 12.76 -3.54
CA ARG A 117 11.24 11.59 -2.88
C ARG A 117 10.19 10.52 -2.69
N ILE A 118 10.58 9.28 -2.88
CA ILE A 118 9.75 8.10 -2.65
C ILE A 118 10.47 7.20 -1.64
N GLY A 119 9.73 6.65 -0.66
CA GLY A 119 10.30 5.75 0.35
C GLY A 119 9.31 5.44 1.46
N LEU A 120 9.84 5.21 2.67
CA LEU A 120 9.03 4.94 3.85
C LEU A 120 8.92 6.18 4.74
N PRO A 121 7.73 6.44 5.32
CA PRO A 121 7.61 7.42 6.39
C PRO A 121 8.42 6.88 7.59
N GLY A 122 9.24 7.75 8.20
CA GLY A 122 10.32 7.40 9.12
C GLY A 122 9.92 6.84 10.48
N ARG A 123 8.93 5.95 10.58
CA ARG A 123 8.49 5.33 11.84
C ARG A 123 8.25 3.83 11.78
N ILE A 124 8.73 3.13 10.75
CA ILE A 124 8.62 1.66 10.74
C ILE A 124 9.63 1.08 11.74
N GLY A 125 9.15 0.77 12.95
CA GLY A 125 9.87 0.07 14.02
C GLY A 125 10.75 0.95 14.91
N LEU A 126 11.71 0.32 15.60
CA LEU A 126 12.64 0.90 16.57
C LEU A 126 13.65 1.94 16.00
N PHE A 127 13.56 2.28 14.71
CA PHE A 127 14.54 3.11 13.98
C PHE A 127 13.93 4.41 13.44
N ALA A 128 13.26 5.16 14.31
CA ALA A 128 12.45 6.35 13.98
C ALA A 128 13.20 7.59 13.40
N ASP A 129 14.52 7.51 13.20
CA ASP A 129 15.33 8.65 12.72
C ASP A 129 15.62 8.61 11.21
N LEU A 130 14.95 7.73 10.47
CA LEU A 130 15.26 7.45 9.08
C LEU A 130 14.04 7.68 8.18
N ASN A 131 13.68 8.96 7.96
CA ASN A 131 12.95 9.35 6.75
C ASN A 131 13.88 9.09 5.54
N ARG A 132 13.98 7.83 5.13
CA ARG A 132 14.86 7.39 4.06
C ARG A 132 14.08 7.37 2.76
N ALA A 133 14.30 8.41 1.97
CA ALA A 133 14.04 8.31 0.55
C ALA A 133 14.88 7.16 -0.02
N TRP A 134 14.23 6.24 -0.69
CA TRP A 134 14.91 5.20 -1.47
C TRP A 134 15.39 5.76 -2.79
N ILE A 135 14.63 6.71 -3.33
CA ILE A 135 14.87 7.34 -4.62
C ILE A 135 14.38 8.78 -4.61
N THR A 136 15.06 9.63 -5.37
CA THR A 136 14.64 11.00 -5.68
C THR A 136 14.44 11.09 -7.18
N VAL A 137 13.22 11.38 -7.62
CA VAL A 137 12.83 11.39 -9.03
C VAL A 137 12.37 12.78 -9.47
N PRO A 138 12.41 13.11 -10.77
CA PRO A 138 11.77 14.31 -11.30
C PRO A 138 10.24 14.29 -11.07
N ALA A 139 9.64 15.48 -11.02
CA ALA A 139 8.20 15.66 -10.81
C ALA A 139 7.32 14.78 -11.70
N ILE A 140 7.63 14.67 -13.00
CA ILE A 140 6.83 13.84 -13.92
C ILE A 140 6.86 12.35 -13.53
N ALA A 141 8.03 11.80 -13.19
CA ALA A 141 8.18 10.41 -12.78
C ALA A 141 7.43 10.15 -11.47
N TYR A 142 7.49 11.12 -10.54
CA TYR A 142 6.74 11.08 -9.29
C TYR A 142 5.23 11.07 -9.50
N GLU A 143 4.74 11.94 -10.38
CA GLU A 143 3.33 12.03 -10.71
C GLU A 143 2.82 10.74 -11.35
N ILE A 144 3.53 10.22 -12.35
CA ILE A 144 3.19 8.94 -12.98
C ILE A 144 3.15 7.83 -11.95
N TRP A 145 4.19 7.72 -11.13
CA TRP A 145 4.25 6.75 -10.04
C TRP A 145 2.98 6.86 -9.18
N ARG A 146 2.68 8.04 -8.64
CA ARG A 146 1.54 8.28 -7.75
C ARG A 146 0.17 7.96 -8.38
N TRP A 147 -0.04 8.35 -9.64
CA TRP A 147 -1.31 8.17 -10.35
C TRP A 147 -1.52 6.77 -10.93
N SER A 148 -0.44 6.01 -11.14
CA SER A 148 -0.54 4.69 -11.76
C SER A 148 -1.36 3.70 -10.92
N GLY A 149 -1.42 3.89 -9.59
CA GLY A 149 -2.29 3.10 -8.72
C GLY A 149 -3.79 3.33 -8.98
N ALA A 150 -4.18 4.49 -9.48
CA ALA A 150 -5.57 4.91 -9.71
C ALA A 150 -6.05 4.71 -11.16
N THR A 151 -5.17 4.26 -12.05
CA THR A 151 -5.41 4.21 -13.49
C THR A 151 -5.19 2.81 -14.06
N PRO A 152 -5.93 2.43 -15.12
CA PRO A 152 -5.81 1.10 -15.70
C PRO A 152 -4.48 0.80 -16.39
N SER A 153 -3.80 1.85 -16.85
CA SER A 153 -2.61 1.77 -17.70
C SER A 153 -1.72 3.00 -17.52
N LEU A 154 -0.47 2.89 -17.95
CA LEU A 154 0.46 4.03 -17.98
C LEU A 154 -0.05 5.14 -18.90
N ALA A 155 -0.69 4.79 -20.02
CA ALA A 155 -1.30 5.77 -20.91
C ALA A 155 -2.39 6.58 -20.20
N ALA A 156 -3.22 5.93 -19.38
CA ALA A 156 -4.21 6.62 -18.56
C ALA A 156 -3.58 7.45 -17.43
N ALA A 157 -2.48 6.98 -16.82
CA ALA A 157 -1.73 7.74 -15.82
C ALA A 157 -1.16 9.05 -16.38
N VAL A 158 -0.66 9.04 -17.62
CA VAL A 158 -0.13 10.23 -18.33
C VAL A 158 -1.22 11.29 -18.54
N LEU A 159 -2.45 10.84 -18.83
CA LEU A 159 -3.61 11.70 -19.08
C LEU A 159 -4.39 12.08 -17.81
N ALA A 160 -4.08 11.45 -16.66
CA ALA A 160 -4.72 11.76 -15.40
C ALA A 160 -4.48 13.25 -15.05
N PRO A 161 -5.47 13.94 -14.44
CA PRO A 161 -5.34 15.35 -14.09
C PRO A 161 -4.13 15.54 -13.16
N GLN A 162 -3.07 16.10 -13.71
CA GLN A 162 -1.83 16.34 -12.98
C GLN A 162 -2.04 17.57 -12.11
N SER A 163 -2.12 17.34 -10.81
CA SER A 163 -2.57 18.33 -9.85
C SER A 163 -1.49 19.31 -9.43
N VAL A 164 -0.28 19.27 -9.99
CA VAL A 164 0.77 20.23 -9.63
C VAL A 164 0.40 21.62 -10.19
N PRO A 165 -0.25 22.52 -9.41
CA PRO A 165 -1.07 23.60 -9.97
C PRO A 165 -0.25 24.77 -10.56
N LYS A 166 1.07 24.62 -10.70
CA LYS A 166 1.97 25.70 -11.11
C LYS A 166 3.15 25.28 -11.99
N VAL A 167 3.36 23.98 -12.24
CA VAL A 167 4.47 23.53 -13.09
C VAL A 167 4.08 23.56 -14.56
N GLU A 168 2.81 23.25 -14.85
CA GLU A 168 2.27 23.33 -16.21
C GLU A 168 2.22 24.75 -16.76
N ALA A 169 2.23 25.78 -15.89
CA ALA A 169 2.30 27.17 -16.32
C ALA A 169 3.64 27.54 -16.98
N VAL A 170 4.67 26.68 -16.89
CA VAL A 170 6.00 26.97 -17.43
C VAL A 170 6.32 26.18 -18.70
N ILE A 171 5.80 24.96 -18.88
CA ILE A 171 6.02 24.18 -20.12
C ILE A 171 4.81 23.25 -20.41
N PRO A 172 3.95 23.53 -21.40
CA PRO A 172 2.99 22.54 -21.89
C PRO A 172 3.76 21.43 -22.64
N TYR A 173 3.85 20.25 -22.03
CA TYR A 173 4.36 19.07 -22.73
C TYR A 173 3.25 18.46 -23.58
N GLU A 174 3.53 18.21 -24.86
CA GLU A 174 2.68 17.36 -25.69
C GLU A 174 2.60 15.94 -25.09
N ASP A 175 1.45 15.28 -25.26
CA ASP A 175 1.20 13.94 -24.69
C ASP A 175 2.30 12.93 -25.04
N GLY A 176 2.86 13.02 -26.25
CA GLY A 176 3.97 12.18 -26.70
C GLY A 176 5.25 12.40 -25.88
N HIS A 177 5.53 13.63 -25.45
CA HIS A 177 6.69 13.92 -24.61
C HIS A 177 6.49 13.42 -23.17
N ARG A 178 5.29 13.60 -22.60
CA ARG A 178 4.95 13.06 -21.27
C ARG A 178 5.08 11.54 -21.25
N LEU A 179 4.57 10.89 -22.29
CA LEU A 179 4.68 9.45 -22.49
C LEU A 179 6.14 9.00 -22.63
N ALA A 180 6.97 9.74 -23.37
CA ALA A 180 8.39 9.44 -23.46
C ALA A 180 9.10 9.51 -22.12
N MET A 181 8.88 10.58 -21.35
CA MET A 181 9.42 10.69 -19.99
C MET A 181 8.92 9.57 -19.07
N THR A 182 7.68 9.12 -19.28
CA THR A 182 7.10 8.00 -18.52
C THR A 182 7.87 6.71 -18.72
N VAL A 183 8.03 6.30 -19.97
CA VAL A 183 8.77 5.07 -20.31
C VAL A 183 10.22 5.16 -19.85
N GLN A 184 10.84 6.34 -19.99
CA GLN A 184 12.23 6.58 -19.57
C GLN A 184 12.44 6.55 -18.06
N ALA A 185 11.41 6.85 -17.26
CA ALA A 185 11.49 6.80 -15.79
C ALA A 185 11.33 5.38 -15.22
N LEU A 186 10.79 4.43 -15.99
CA LEU A 186 10.51 3.06 -15.52
C LEU A 186 11.74 2.33 -14.96
N PRO A 187 12.93 2.36 -15.59
CA PRO A 187 14.13 1.72 -15.06
C PRO A 187 14.44 2.15 -13.62
N GLU A 188 14.36 3.45 -13.33
CA GLU A 188 14.66 4.00 -12.01
C GLU A 188 13.64 3.56 -10.97
N LEU A 189 12.35 3.67 -11.29
CA LEU A 189 11.26 3.29 -10.38
C LEU A 189 11.24 1.78 -10.08
N ILE A 190 11.49 0.95 -11.09
CA ILE A 190 11.49 -0.51 -10.96
C ILE A 190 12.74 -0.98 -10.21
N SER A 191 13.91 -0.44 -10.55
CA SER A 191 15.18 -0.85 -9.94
C SER A 191 15.33 -0.45 -8.48
N SER A 192 14.68 0.65 -8.08
CA SER A 192 14.58 1.10 -6.70
C SER A 192 13.52 0.37 -5.88
N TRP A 193 12.79 -0.59 -6.48
CA TRP A 193 11.68 -1.29 -5.84
C TRP A 193 10.58 -0.35 -5.31
N SER A 194 10.48 0.86 -5.88
CA SER A 194 9.46 1.84 -5.51
C SER A 194 8.14 1.61 -6.26
N ALA A 195 8.18 0.80 -7.32
CA ALA A 195 7.00 0.34 -8.05
C ALA A 195 7.18 -1.06 -8.65
N ALA A 196 6.06 -1.74 -8.88
CA ALA A 196 6.01 -2.95 -9.71
C ALA A 196 5.33 -2.65 -11.05
N LEU A 197 5.94 -3.12 -12.15
CA LEU A 197 5.28 -3.14 -13.44
C LEU A 197 4.26 -4.28 -13.47
N GLN A 198 3.07 -4.02 -13.99
CA GLN A 198 1.98 -4.97 -14.10
C GLN A 198 1.33 -4.86 -15.47
N PRO A 199 0.65 -5.92 -15.96
CA PRO A 199 -0.25 -5.78 -17.09
C PRO A 199 -1.31 -4.71 -16.78
N ALA A 200 -1.70 -3.96 -17.81
CA ALA A 200 -2.84 -3.07 -17.72
C ALA A 200 -4.11 -3.85 -17.39
N THR A 201 -5.09 -3.15 -16.84
CA THR A 201 -6.38 -3.73 -16.48
C THR A 201 -7.49 -3.07 -17.27
N ASP A 202 -8.50 -3.82 -17.68
CA ASP A 202 -9.70 -3.26 -18.32
C ASP A 202 -10.61 -2.48 -17.35
N GLU A 203 -10.24 -2.43 -16.07
CA GLU A 203 -11.01 -1.76 -15.03
C GLU A 203 -11.02 -0.25 -15.21
N ALA A 204 -12.16 0.38 -14.94
CA ALA A 204 -12.30 1.83 -15.09
C ALA A 204 -11.30 2.59 -14.19
N VAL A 205 -10.97 3.81 -14.60
CA VAL A 205 -10.30 4.78 -13.73
C VAL A 205 -11.12 4.89 -12.44
N VAL A 206 -10.43 4.84 -11.31
CA VAL A 206 -11.08 4.99 -10.02
C VAL A 206 -11.94 6.27 -10.02
N PRO A 207 -13.20 6.23 -9.55
CA PRO A 207 -14.06 7.39 -9.58
C PRO A 207 -13.40 8.61 -8.94
N ARG A 208 -13.77 9.81 -9.43
CA ARG A 208 -13.31 11.10 -8.88
C ARG A 208 -13.80 11.27 -7.45
N GLU A 209 -15.12 11.31 -7.27
CA GLU A 209 -15.67 11.72 -5.98
C GLU A 209 -15.83 10.54 -5.00
N PRO A 210 -15.22 10.62 -3.81
CA PRO A 210 -15.56 9.72 -2.71
C PRO A 210 -17.03 9.92 -2.33
N ARG A 211 -17.83 8.85 -2.39
CA ARG A 211 -19.22 8.89 -1.93
C ARG A 211 -19.24 8.69 -0.43
N ALA A 212 -19.80 9.67 0.30
CA ALA A 212 -20.09 9.54 1.73
C ALA A 212 -20.74 8.18 2.02
N LEU A 213 -20.21 7.48 3.03
CA LEU A 213 -20.80 6.22 3.48
C LEU A 213 -22.27 6.46 3.85
N PRO A 214 -23.16 5.48 3.63
CA PRO A 214 -24.52 5.59 4.15
C PRO A 214 -24.45 5.85 5.66
N PRO A 215 -25.42 6.59 6.22
CA PRO A 215 -25.48 6.78 7.66
C PRO A 215 -25.54 5.40 8.32
N ALA A 216 -24.74 5.21 9.35
CA ALA A 216 -24.79 3.97 10.10
C ALA A 216 -26.19 3.80 10.70
N GLU A 217 -26.70 2.57 10.65
CA GLU A 217 -27.96 2.24 11.28
C GLU A 217 -27.91 2.60 12.77
N PRO A 218 -29.03 3.12 13.35
CA PRO A 218 -29.13 3.31 14.78
C PRO A 218 -28.88 1.96 15.45
N ILE A 219 -27.91 1.92 16.34
CA ILE A 219 -27.65 0.73 17.15
C ILE A 219 -28.68 0.75 18.25
N ASP A 220 -29.47 -0.31 18.38
CA ASP A 220 -30.35 -0.48 19.53
C ASP A 220 -29.47 -0.61 20.79
N PRO A 221 -29.51 0.37 21.73
CA PRO A 221 -28.70 0.34 22.94
C PRO A 221 -28.91 -0.92 23.78
N ALA A 222 -30.06 -1.58 23.66
CA ALA A 222 -30.35 -2.83 24.36
C ALA A 222 -29.64 -4.05 23.75
N THR A 223 -29.19 -3.94 22.50
CA THR A 223 -28.44 -4.99 21.77
C THR A 223 -26.99 -4.61 21.53
N ALA A 224 -26.61 -3.37 21.82
CA ALA A 224 -25.22 -2.95 21.94
C ALA A 224 -24.64 -3.73 23.12
N GLU A 225 -24.01 -4.87 22.83
CA GLU A 225 -23.23 -5.56 23.85
C GLU A 225 -22.10 -4.63 24.26
N ASP A 226 -22.01 -4.33 25.55
CA ASP A 226 -20.81 -3.71 26.11
C ASP A 226 -19.62 -4.56 25.62
N PRO A 227 -18.60 -3.92 25.05
CA PRO A 227 -17.56 -4.63 24.35
C PRO A 227 -16.90 -5.64 25.29
N HIS A 228 -16.97 -6.93 24.97
CA HIS A 228 -16.54 -7.98 25.89
C HIS A 228 -15.04 -7.80 26.20
N GLU A 229 -14.70 -7.96 27.47
CA GLU A 229 -13.38 -7.65 27.99
C GLU A 229 -12.35 -8.68 27.50
N VAL A 230 -11.41 -8.27 26.64
CA VAL A 230 -10.32 -9.17 26.24
C VAL A 230 -9.12 -8.97 27.16
N LEU A 231 -8.87 -9.94 28.03
CA LEU A 231 -7.68 -10.01 28.87
C LEU A 231 -6.45 -10.38 28.02
N ARG A 232 -5.59 -9.42 27.72
CA ARG A 232 -4.30 -9.69 27.05
C ARG A 232 -3.19 -9.86 28.07
N PHE A 233 -2.57 -11.05 28.09
CA PHE A 233 -1.34 -11.29 28.84
C PHE A 233 -0.14 -10.86 27.99
N LEU A 234 0.68 -9.93 28.50
CA LEU A 234 1.98 -9.63 27.92
C LEU A 234 2.93 -10.77 28.28
N VAL A 235 3.24 -11.64 27.31
CA VAL A 235 4.32 -12.62 27.46
C VAL A 235 5.64 -11.91 27.16
N ARG A 236 6.57 -11.88 28.12
CA ARG A 236 7.96 -11.48 27.85
C ARG A 236 8.64 -12.61 27.06
N PRO A 237 9.21 -12.34 25.87
CA PRO A 237 9.88 -13.36 25.06
C PRO A 237 11.04 -14.09 25.78
N ASP A 238 11.63 -13.43 26.77
CA ASP A 238 12.86 -13.80 27.48
C ASP A 238 12.65 -14.51 28.83
N ASP A 239 11.39 -14.74 29.25
CA ASP A 239 11.06 -15.55 30.44
C ASP A 239 9.97 -16.60 30.14
N PRO A 240 10.36 -17.84 29.78
CA PRO A 240 9.42 -18.91 29.43
C PRO A 240 8.73 -19.56 30.64
N THR A 241 9.00 -19.13 31.88
CA THR A 241 8.59 -19.87 33.09
C THR A 241 7.56 -19.19 34.00
N GLY A 242 7.16 -17.94 33.73
CA GLY A 242 6.24 -17.23 34.62
C GLY A 242 5.23 -16.35 33.90
N PRO A 243 3.92 -16.43 34.22
CA PRO A 243 3.03 -15.31 33.97
C PRO A 243 3.51 -14.15 34.86
N THR A 244 4.26 -13.21 34.30
CA THR A 244 4.53 -11.95 34.99
C THR A 244 3.18 -11.27 35.18
N ALA A 245 2.95 -10.70 36.36
CA ALA A 245 1.75 -9.91 36.67
C ALA A 245 1.68 -8.70 35.73
N GLY A 246 1.20 -8.92 34.51
CA GLY A 246 0.87 -7.88 33.57
C GLY A 246 -0.27 -7.07 34.16
N VAL A 247 -0.15 -5.75 34.10
CA VAL A 247 -1.29 -4.88 34.37
C VAL A 247 -2.38 -5.29 33.40
N VAL A 248 -3.47 -5.87 33.93
CA VAL A 248 -4.67 -6.17 33.17
C VAL A 248 -5.14 -4.86 32.54
N ARG A 249 -5.00 -4.76 31.22
CA ARG A 249 -5.51 -3.62 30.47
C ARG A 249 -6.83 -4.05 29.86
N TRP A 250 -7.91 -3.47 30.37
CA TRP A 250 -9.26 -3.63 29.85
C TRP A 250 -9.29 -3.06 28.43
N VAL A 251 -9.48 -3.93 27.44
CA VAL A 251 -9.73 -3.52 26.07
C VAL A 251 -11.07 -4.11 25.71
N ALA A 252 -12.05 -3.22 25.60
CA ALA A 252 -13.29 -3.44 24.87
C ALA A 252 -13.00 -4.25 23.59
N ASP A 253 -13.53 -5.48 23.44
CA ASP A 253 -13.54 -6.18 22.14
C ASP A 253 -14.31 -5.28 21.18
N PRO A 254 -13.63 -4.57 20.29
CA PRO A 254 -14.27 -3.53 19.54
C PRO A 254 -15.11 -4.17 18.40
N GLY A 255 -14.95 -5.48 18.13
CA GLY A 255 -15.65 -6.21 17.06
C GLY A 255 -17.12 -6.52 17.33
N HIS A 256 -17.70 -6.07 18.45
CA HIS A 256 -19.13 -6.24 18.71
C HIS A 256 -20.00 -5.37 17.82
N ARG A 257 -21.15 -5.91 17.40
CA ARG A 257 -22.22 -5.13 16.79
C ARG A 257 -22.61 -4.02 17.75
N GLY A 258 -22.43 -2.77 17.33
CA GLY A 258 -22.81 -1.61 18.13
C GLY A 258 -21.65 -0.80 18.74
N ALA A 259 -20.40 -1.20 18.52
CA ALA A 259 -19.25 -0.41 18.95
C ALA A 259 -19.22 0.98 18.30
N HIS A 260 -18.59 1.93 18.99
CA HIS A 260 -18.21 3.22 18.39
C HIS A 260 -17.50 2.98 17.07
N GLY A 261 -17.80 3.81 16.06
CA GLY A 261 -17.20 3.63 14.76
C GLY A 261 -15.69 3.88 14.77
N TRP A 262 -15.02 3.17 13.86
CA TRP A 262 -13.58 3.15 13.74
C TRP A 262 -13.12 4.06 12.62
N LEU A 263 -12.04 4.79 12.90
CA LEU A 263 -11.44 5.70 11.95
C LEU A 263 -10.39 5.01 11.10
N PHE A 264 -10.53 5.17 9.79
CA PHE A 264 -9.52 4.80 8.80
C PHE A 264 -9.21 6.00 7.90
N ALA A 265 -7.93 6.33 7.79
CA ALA A 265 -7.46 7.30 6.82
C ALA A 265 -7.50 6.70 5.40
N VAL A 266 -7.86 7.52 4.42
CA VAL A 266 -7.96 7.16 3.01
C VAL A 266 -6.97 8.00 2.21
N GLY A 267 -6.34 7.36 1.25
CA GLY A 267 -5.52 7.97 0.22
C GLY A 267 -4.06 7.56 0.25
N HIS A 268 -3.42 7.72 -0.90
CA HIS A 268 -1.99 7.53 -1.07
C HIS A 268 -1.27 8.80 -0.64
N ASP A 269 -0.32 8.66 0.27
CA ASP A 269 0.48 9.78 0.78
C ASP A 269 1.43 10.29 -0.30
N GLY A 270 1.28 11.55 -0.69
CA GLY A 270 2.20 12.28 -1.56
C GLY A 270 3.24 13.08 -0.80
N GLY A 271 3.21 13.08 0.53
CA GLY A 271 4.17 13.79 1.36
C GLY A 271 4.02 15.32 1.31
N PRO A 272 4.93 16.06 1.95
CA PRO A 272 4.89 17.51 2.00
C PRO A 272 5.19 18.15 0.64
N LEU A 273 4.47 19.22 0.32
CA LEU A 273 4.69 20.03 -0.87
C LEU A 273 5.18 21.42 -0.46
N TYR A 274 6.40 21.76 -0.86
CA TYR A 274 7.02 23.07 -0.70
C TYR A 274 6.93 23.86 -2.01
N GLY A 275 6.75 25.18 -1.89
CA GLY A 275 6.71 26.08 -3.04
C GLY A 275 8.06 26.24 -3.76
N PRO A 276 8.10 26.84 -4.95
CA PRO A 276 9.34 27.02 -5.74
C PRO A 276 10.45 27.81 -5.04
N ALA A 277 10.08 28.68 -4.09
CA ALA A 277 11.03 29.43 -3.26
C ALA A 277 11.61 28.60 -2.11
N GLY A 278 11.23 27.32 -1.98
CA GLY A 278 11.77 26.35 -1.02
C GLY A 278 11.25 26.50 0.41
N ASN A 279 10.95 27.71 0.88
CA ASN A 279 10.72 27.91 2.32
C ASN A 279 9.27 27.72 2.79
N ASP A 280 8.29 27.79 1.88
CA ASP A 280 6.88 27.76 2.24
C ASP A 280 6.28 26.36 2.04
N LEU A 281 5.94 25.69 3.14
CA LEU A 281 5.13 24.47 3.12
C LEU A 281 3.72 24.85 2.65
N LEU A 282 3.35 24.41 1.44
CA LEU A 282 2.01 24.60 0.89
C LEU A 282 1.00 23.67 1.53
N GLY A 283 1.44 22.47 1.94
CA GLY A 283 0.62 21.48 2.62
C GLY A 283 1.17 20.06 2.43
N ARG A 284 0.37 19.05 2.73
CA ARG A 284 0.67 17.64 2.43
C ARG A 284 -0.27 17.14 1.35
N GLN A 285 0.27 16.51 0.32
CA GLN A 285 -0.52 15.93 -0.77
C GLN A 285 -1.05 14.56 -0.35
N VAL A 286 -2.33 14.30 -0.57
CA VAL A 286 -2.97 12.99 -0.42
C VAL A 286 -3.85 12.74 -1.64
N ARG A 287 -3.63 11.62 -2.32
CA ARG A 287 -4.44 11.21 -3.48
C ARG A 287 -5.54 10.24 -3.05
N VAL A 288 -6.79 10.53 -3.38
CA VAL A 288 -7.94 9.62 -3.20
C VAL A 288 -8.63 9.45 -4.55
N GLY A 289 -8.67 8.22 -5.06
CA GLY A 289 -9.15 7.95 -6.41
C GLY A 289 -8.45 8.81 -7.46
N ALA A 290 -9.25 9.51 -8.26
CA ALA A 290 -8.75 10.45 -9.28
C ALA A 290 -8.55 11.89 -8.77
N ASP A 291 -8.72 12.15 -7.46
CA ASP A 291 -8.62 13.46 -6.85
C ASP A 291 -7.34 13.61 -6.00
N GLU A 292 -6.79 14.83 -5.99
CA GLU A 292 -5.74 15.24 -5.06
C GLU A 292 -6.31 16.18 -4.00
N HIS A 293 -5.89 15.97 -2.76
CA HIS A 293 -6.14 16.85 -1.65
C HIS A 293 -4.82 17.43 -1.12
N LEU A 294 -4.78 18.75 -0.97
CA LEU A 294 -3.71 19.42 -0.24
C LEU A 294 -4.19 19.69 1.18
N LEU A 295 -3.61 18.97 2.15
CA LEU A 295 -3.95 19.09 3.56
C LEU A 295 -3.14 20.20 4.21
N THR A 296 -3.81 21.03 5.01
CA THR A 296 -3.16 21.94 5.95
C THR A 296 -2.39 21.15 7.02
N PRO A 297 -1.44 21.76 7.75
CA PRO A 297 -0.71 21.06 8.81
C PRO A 297 -1.62 20.39 9.87
N GLY A 298 -2.71 21.05 10.27
CA GLY A 298 -3.67 20.49 11.23
C GLY A 298 -4.47 19.30 10.68
N GLU A 299 -4.90 19.39 9.42
CA GLU A 299 -5.55 18.28 8.72
C GLU A 299 -4.61 17.09 8.53
N ALA A 300 -3.37 17.34 8.10
CA ALA A 300 -2.35 16.31 7.92
C ALA A 300 -2.06 15.57 9.24
N ARG A 301 -2.05 16.29 10.37
CA ARG A 301 -1.87 15.70 11.71
C ARG A 301 -3.01 14.75 12.08
N LEU A 302 -4.26 15.17 11.87
CA LEU A 302 -5.43 14.31 12.11
C LEU A 302 -5.44 13.08 11.20
N TRP A 303 -5.04 13.25 9.94
CA TRP A 303 -4.93 12.15 8.98
C TRP A 303 -3.84 11.13 9.39
N ASP A 304 -2.67 11.59 9.86
CA ASP A 304 -1.63 10.69 10.40
C ASP A 304 -2.07 9.94 11.66
N LEU A 305 -2.80 10.61 12.56
CA LEU A 305 -3.39 9.96 13.74
C LEU A 305 -4.38 8.88 13.32
N ALA A 306 -5.28 9.17 12.38
CA ALA A 306 -6.21 8.21 11.82
C ALA A 306 -5.52 7.05 11.07
N ARG A 307 -4.34 7.27 10.47
CA ARG A 307 -3.50 6.18 9.93
C ARG A 307 -2.90 5.30 11.03
N GLY A 308 -2.59 5.87 12.19
CA GLY A 308 -1.94 5.17 13.29
C GLY A 308 -0.43 5.27 13.30
N LEU A 309 0.17 6.20 12.56
CA LEU A 309 1.63 6.40 12.53
C LEU A 309 2.20 6.91 13.86
N GLU A 310 1.36 7.48 14.72
CA GLU A 310 1.78 8.04 16.01
C GLU A 310 1.37 7.22 17.22
N ALA A 311 0.40 6.33 17.06
CA ALA A 311 0.01 5.41 18.11
C ALA A 311 1.08 4.32 18.21
N GLY A 312 1.80 4.25 19.33
CA GLY A 312 2.75 3.15 19.61
C GLY A 312 2.12 1.76 19.71
N ASP A 313 0.88 1.61 19.24
CA ASP A 313 0.10 0.38 19.15
C ASP A 313 -0.68 0.41 17.82
N SER A 314 -0.06 -0.09 16.75
CA SER A 314 -0.69 -0.19 15.42
C SER A 314 -1.87 -1.18 15.38
N HIS A 315 -2.15 -1.89 16.49
CA HIS A 315 -3.32 -2.76 16.62
C HIS A 315 -4.53 -2.06 17.21
N ARG A 316 -4.35 -0.90 17.85
CA ARG A 316 -5.44 -0.16 18.48
C ARG A 316 -6.31 0.48 17.40
N LEU A 317 -7.59 0.07 17.37
CA LEU A 317 -8.62 0.74 16.59
C LEU A 317 -8.98 2.07 17.26
N LEU A 318 -9.14 3.10 16.44
CA LEU A 318 -9.32 4.48 16.90
C LEU A 318 -10.74 4.96 16.67
N THR A 319 -11.30 5.64 17.67
CA THR A 319 -12.60 6.32 17.55
C THR A 319 -12.39 7.81 17.26
N SER A 320 -13.43 8.47 16.75
CA SER A 320 -13.44 9.91 16.48
C SER A 320 -13.10 10.76 17.71
N ASP A 321 -13.56 10.36 18.90
CA ASP A 321 -13.26 11.05 20.15
C ASP A 321 -11.80 10.89 20.57
N ALA A 322 -11.24 9.68 20.42
CA ALA A 322 -9.84 9.41 20.75
C ALA A 322 -8.88 10.20 19.85
N VAL A 323 -9.14 10.22 18.54
CA VAL A 323 -8.33 10.98 17.57
C VAL A 323 -8.42 12.48 17.84
N ALA A 324 -9.63 13.01 18.07
CA ALA A 324 -9.81 14.43 18.34
C ALA A 324 -9.10 14.85 19.64
N ALA A 325 -9.21 14.06 20.72
CA ALA A 325 -8.53 14.34 21.98
C ALA A 325 -7.01 14.32 21.84
N GLU A 326 -6.46 13.34 21.13
CA GLU A 326 -5.02 13.25 20.87
C GLU A 326 -4.51 14.41 20.01
N ALA A 327 -5.28 14.81 18.99
CA ALA A 327 -4.95 15.94 18.13
C ALA A 327 -4.93 17.29 18.87
N VAL A 328 -5.82 17.51 19.84
CA VAL A 328 -5.77 18.69 20.72
C VAL A 328 -4.47 18.71 21.51
N GLY A 329 -4.08 17.56 22.10
CA GLY A 329 -2.79 17.42 22.79
C GLY A 329 -1.58 17.65 21.88
N ALA A 330 -1.74 17.41 20.59
CA ALA A 330 -0.74 17.63 19.55
C ALA A 330 -0.80 19.03 18.89
N GLY A 331 -1.58 19.97 19.44
CA GLY A 331 -1.61 21.35 18.96
C GLY A 331 -2.62 21.65 17.85
N VAL A 332 -3.63 20.80 17.65
CA VAL A 332 -4.78 21.06 16.76
C VAL A 332 -5.99 21.46 17.61
N PRO A 333 -6.19 22.75 17.96
CA PRO A 333 -7.22 23.17 18.91
C PRO A 333 -8.65 22.88 18.42
N ASP A 334 -8.91 23.02 17.12
CA ASP A 334 -10.21 22.75 16.51
C ASP A 334 -10.32 21.31 15.97
N ALA A 335 -9.74 20.34 16.67
CA ALA A 335 -9.59 18.96 16.16
C ALA A 335 -10.91 18.32 15.72
N ARG A 336 -12.00 18.51 16.47
CA ARG A 336 -13.30 17.90 16.13
C ARG A 336 -13.86 18.44 14.82
N ARG A 337 -13.95 19.77 14.69
CA ARG A 337 -14.42 20.44 13.46
C ARG A 337 -13.55 20.07 12.25
N THR A 338 -12.24 20.00 12.46
CA THR A 338 -11.29 19.62 11.39
C THR A 338 -11.45 18.15 11.01
N LEU A 339 -11.65 17.26 11.97
CA LEU A 339 -11.93 15.83 11.74
C LEU A 339 -13.25 15.64 10.97
N ASP A 340 -14.32 16.34 11.36
CA ASP A 340 -15.61 16.26 10.67
C ASP A 340 -15.48 16.69 9.19
N SER A 341 -14.70 17.74 8.91
CA SER A 341 -14.37 18.17 7.54
C SER A 341 -13.62 17.09 6.74
N LEU A 342 -12.66 16.40 7.37
CA LEU A 342 -11.94 15.30 6.72
C LEU A 342 -12.85 14.09 6.46
N ILE A 343 -13.82 13.83 7.34
CA ILE A 343 -14.83 12.79 7.15
C ILE A 343 -15.78 13.14 6.00
N GLU A 344 -16.26 14.39 5.96
CA GLU A 344 -17.13 14.89 4.88
C GLU A 344 -16.46 14.77 3.51
N ARG A 345 -15.15 15.07 3.44
CA ARG A 345 -14.32 14.94 2.23
C ARG A 345 -13.91 13.51 1.90
N GLY A 346 -14.21 12.53 2.75
CA GLY A 346 -13.85 11.12 2.56
C GLY A 346 -12.35 10.82 2.71
N LEU A 347 -11.58 11.72 3.34
CA LEU A 347 -10.16 11.52 3.65
C LEU A 347 -9.95 10.70 4.93
N ILE A 348 -10.95 10.68 5.80
CA ILE A 348 -11.08 9.81 6.95
C ILE A 348 -12.47 9.17 6.89
N LEU A 349 -12.60 7.90 7.26
CA LEU A 349 -13.88 7.20 7.29
C LEU A 349 -14.18 6.77 8.71
N ASP A 350 -15.41 7.02 9.15
CA ASP A 350 -15.98 6.50 10.39
C ASP A 350 -16.84 5.28 10.05
N VAL A 351 -16.33 4.08 10.38
CA VAL A 351 -16.91 2.80 9.98
C VAL A 351 -17.41 2.04 11.20
N ARG A 352 -18.71 1.74 11.25
CA ARG A 352 -19.30 0.91 12.33
C ARG A 352 -19.28 -0.57 11.99
N PRO A 353 -18.52 -1.41 12.72
CA PRO A 353 -18.40 -2.84 12.44
C PRO A 353 -19.72 -3.59 12.58
N GLY A 354 -19.87 -4.71 11.86
CA GLY A 354 -21.06 -5.53 11.93
C GLY A 354 -22.35 -4.89 11.41
N THR A 355 -22.28 -3.73 10.74
CA THR A 355 -23.42 -3.02 10.16
C THR A 355 -23.42 -3.09 8.62
N THR A 356 -24.54 -2.73 7.99
CA THR A 356 -24.62 -2.54 6.53
C THR A 356 -23.66 -1.45 6.03
N GLN A 357 -23.30 -0.48 6.88
CA GLN A 357 -22.28 0.53 6.59
C GLN A 357 -20.89 -0.08 6.44
N ALA A 358 -20.49 -1.04 7.29
CA ALA A 358 -19.21 -1.74 7.17
C ALA A 358 -19.10 -2.47 5.83
N ARG A 359 -20.19 -3.11 5.39
CA ARG A 359 -20.23 -3.76 4.07
C ARG A 359 -20.18 -2.75 2.93
N ALA A 360 -20.91 -1.63 3.03
CA ALA A 360 -20.84 -0.56 2.05
C ALA A 360 -19.43 0.06 1.96
N PHE A 361 -18.74 0.21 3.09
CA PHE A 361 -17.34 0.57 3.14
C PHE A 361 -16.49 -0.44 2.38
N ALA A 362 -16.58 -1.73 2.71
CA ALA A 362 -15.76 -2.74 2.06
C ALA A 362 -16.02 -2.84 0.55
N ALA A 363 -17.25 -2.58 0.09
CA ALA A 363 -17.58 -2.58 -1.34
C ALA A 363 -17.06 -1.35 -2.10
N ARG A 364 -16.92 -0.20 -1.43
CA ARG A 364 -16.52 1.08 -2.07
C ARG A 364 -15.03 1.37 -2.02
N TYR A 365 -14.32 0.73 -1.10
CA TYR A 365 -12.91 0.94 -0.91
C TYR A 365 -12.14 -0.33 -1.23
N ARG A 366 -10.89 -0.16 -1.62
CA ARG A 366 -9.89 -1.22 -1.80
C ARG A 366 -8.68 -0.92 -0.94
N LEU A 367 -7.94 -1.96 -0.57
CA LEU A 367 -6.66 -1.81 0.07
C LEU A 367 -5.56 -1.98 -0.98
N GLN A 368 -4.76 -0.93 -1.15
CA GLN A 368 -3.60 -0.95 -2.02
C GLN A 368 -2.37 -1.34 -1.21
N PRO A 369 -1.79 -2.54 -1.45
CA PRO A 369 -0.60 -2.97 -0.75
C PRO A 369 0.59 -2.12 -1.18
N LEU A 370 1.39 -1.75 -0.20
CA LEU A 370 2.73 -1.20 -0.36
C LEU A 370 3.73 -2.28 0.07
N LEU A 371 5.02 -2.02 -0.18
CA LEU A 371 6.13 -2.93 0.11
C LEU A 371 6.05 -4.23 -0.70
N HIS A 372 7.07 -5.09 -0.54
CA HIS A 372 7.11 -6.43 -1.10
C HIS A 372 7.04 -7.47 0.01
N GLY A 373 6.50 -8.65 -0.30
CA GLY A 373 6.68 -9.81 0.55
C GLY A 373 8.13 -10.29 0.47
N LEU A 374 8.79 -10.44 1.60
CA LEU A 374 10.16 -10.96 1.71
C LEU A 374 10.20 -12.42 2.16
N GLY A 375 9.01 -13.03 2.33
CA GLY A 375 8.83 -14.43 2.71
C GLY A 375 8.50 -14.60 4.20
N ASP A 376 8.53 -15.83 4.68
CA ASP A 376 8.43 -16.14 6.10
C ASP A 376 9.70 -15.79 6.88
N TYR A 377 9.52 -15.45 8.14
CA TYR A 377 10.60 -15.06 9.03
C TYR A 377 11.44 -16.28 9.43
N PRO A 378 12.78 -16.26 9.29
CA PRO A 378 13.61 -17.45 9.50
C PRO A 378 13.46 -18.13 10.87
N ASN A 379 13.11 -17.34 11.91
CA ASN A 379 12.98 -17.83 13.28
C ASN A 379 11.53 -18.12 13.70
N ASP A 380 10.55 -17.74 12.89
CA ASP A 380 9.12 -18.02 13.13
C ASP A 380 8.36 -18.11 11.81
N ARG A 381 8.06 -19.35 11.39
CA ARG A 381 7.37 -19.63 10.13
C ARG A 381 5.91 -19.16 10.10
N LEU A 382 5.35 -18.72 11.22
CA LEU A 382 4.03 -18.11 11.27
C LEU A 382 4.07 -16.61 11.03
N MET A 383 5.26 -16.02 10.96
CA MET A 383 5.43 -14.60 10.74
C MET A 383 5.97 -14.34 9.34
N TYR A 384 5.44 -13.33 8.69
CA TYR A 384 5.79 -12.95 7.33
C TYR A 384 6.42 -11.57 7.32
N LEU A 385 7.44 -11.41 6.49
CA LEU A 385 8.19 -10.18 6.34
C LEU A 385 7.66 -9.39 5.16
N LEU A 386 7.33 -8.12 5.36
CA LEU A 386 7.10 -7.14 4.30
C LEU A 386 8.17 -6.06 4.33
N GLY A 387 8.72 -5.69 3.18
CA GLY A 387 9.74 -4.64 3.10
C GLY A 387 10.25 -4.45 1.69
N VAL A 388 11.48 -3.95 1.56
CA VAL A 388 12.16 -3.84 0.26
C VAL A 388 13.32 -4.82 0.19
N PRO A 389 13.45 -5.60 -0.90
CA PRO A 389 14.61 -6.46 -1.09
C PRO A 389 15.93 -5.69 -0.94
N GLY A 390 16.80 -6.15 -0.04
CA GLY A 390 18.09 -5.52 0.24
C GLY A 390 18.07 -4.41 1.31
N HIS A 391 16.90 -4.03 1.82
CA HIS A 391 16.77 -3.06 2.91
C HIS A 391 16.48 -3.75 4.24
N ARG A 392 16.87 -3.09 5.35
CA ARG A 392 16.69 -3.62 6.72
C ARG A 392 15.31 -3.36 7.31
N GLU A 393 14.50 -2.54 6.65
CA GLU A 393 13.18 -2.12 7.13
C GLU A 393 12.18 -3.21 6.77
N VAL A 394 11.65 -3.86 7.81
CA VAL A 394 10.72 -4.97 7.65
C VAL A 394 9.58 -4.85 8.65
N THR A 395 8.35 -4.90 8.12
CA THR A 395 7.14 -5.11 8.92
C THR A 395 6.93 -6.61 9.06
N LEU A 396 6.78 -7.07 10.30
CA LEU A 396 6.49 -8.46 10.61
C LEU A 396 4.97 -8.62 10.74
N LEU A 397 4.36 -9.54 10.00
CA LEU A 397 2.92 -9.79 9.97
C LEU A 397 2.59 -11.21 10.42
N GLY A 398 1.45 -11.38 11.11
CA GLY A 398 0.91 -12.71 11.34
C GLY A 398 0.28 -13.30 10.08
N PRO A 399 -0.18 -14.57 10.11
CA PRO A 399 -0.71 -15.24 8.92
C PRO A 399 -1.95 -14.55 8.34
N HIS A 400 -2.87 -14.10 9.19
CA HIS A 400 -4.08 -13.43 8.74
C HIS A 400 -3.78 -12.09 8.07
N ASP A 401 -2.91 -11.26 8.64
CA ASP A 401 -2.54 -9.96 8.07
C ASP A 401 -1.78 -10.11 6.75
N SER A 402 -0.88 -11.10 6.67
CA SER A 402 -0.15 -11.44 5.45
C SER A 402 -1.09 -11.90 4.33
N LEU A 403 -2.01 -12.83 4.62
CA LEU A 403 -3.00 -13.28 3.65
C LEU A 403 -3.91 -12.12 3.19
N PHE A 404 -4.31 -11.25 4.11
CA PHE A 404 -5.12 -10.09 3.80
C PHE A 404 -4.38 -9.11 2.89
N TRP A 405 -3.11 -8.80 3.18
CA TRP A 405 -2.25 -7.96 2.34
C TRP A 405 -2.04 -8.54 0.93
N GLN A 406 -1.79 -9.86 0.84
CA GLN A 406 -1.60 -10.54 -0.44
C GLN A 406 -2.88 -10.50 -1.30
N ALA A 407 -4.03 -10.81 -0.69
CA ALA A 407 -5.32 -10.86 -1.34
C ALA A 407 -5.82 -9.46 -1.72
N ALA A 408 -5.70 -8.47 -0.84
CA ALA A 408 -6.24 -7.13 -1.03
C ALA A 408 -5.90 -6.50 -2.39
N GLY A 409 -4.64 -6.60 -2.83
CA GLY A 409 -4.23 -6.04 -4.12
C GLY A 409 -4.60 -6.88 -5.35
N GLN A 410 -5.27 -8.03 -5.18
CA GLN A 410 -5.79 -8.88 -6.27
C GLN A 410 -7.25 -8.59 -6.61
N TRP A 411 -7.97 -7.87 -5.75
CA TRP A 411 -9.41 -7.70 -5.87
C TRP A 411 -9.78 -6.22 -6.03
N ARG A 412 -10.94 -5.99 -6.65
CA ARG A 412 -11.45 -4.65 -6.96
C ARG A 412 -11.82 -3.87 -5.72
N SER A 413 -12.38 -4.55 -4.73
CA SER A 413 -12.83 -3.99 -3.47
C SER A 413 -12.36 -4.84 -2.29
N LEU A 414 -12.37 -4.25 -1.10
CA LEU A 414 -12.15 -4.98 0.15
C LEU A 414 -13.17 -6.10 0.34
N TRP A 415 -14.42 -5.87 -0.07
CA TRP A 415 -15.48 -6.86 0.06
C TRP A 415 -15.18 -8.10 -0.78
N ASP A 416 -14.76 -7.92 -2.03
CA ASP A 416 -14.37 -9.02 -2.90
C ASP A 416 -13.16 -9.79 -2.33
N ALA A 417 -12.17 -9.06 -1.77
CA ALA A 417 -11.02 -9.67 -1.11
C ALA A 417 -11.43 -10.51 0.11
N VAL A 418 -12.29 -9.98 0.97
CA VAL A 418 -12.80 -10.67 2.15
C VAL A 418 -13.62 -11.90 1.76
N ALA A 419 -14.52 -11.77 0.78
CA ALA A 419 -15.34 -12.87 0.30
C ALA A 419 -14.50 -13.99 -0.29
N ALA A 420 -13.50 -13.64 -1.11
CA ALA A 420 -12.56 -14.61 -1.68
C ALA A 420 -11.70 -15.29 -0.62
N LEU A 421 -11.21 -14.54 0.37
CA LEU A 421 -10.45 -15.09 1.50
C LEU A 421 -11.30 -16.03 2.34
N SER A 422 -12.55 -15.65 2.63
CA SER A 422 -13.49 -16.47 3.38
C SER A 422 -13.80 -17.80 2.68
N GLY A 423 -14.09 -17.75 1.38
CA GLY A 423 -14.27 -18.96 0.56
C GLY A 423 -12.97 -19.78 0.37
N HIS A 424 -11.79 -19.17 0.50
CA HIS A 424 -10.54 -19.93 0.58
C HIS A 424 -10.40 -20.66 1.93
N LEU A 425 -10.68 -19.98 3.04
CA LEU A 425 -10.63 -20.55 4.39
C LEU A 425 -11.61 -21.73 4.53
N GLU A 426 -12.81 -21.61 3.98
CA GLU A 426 -13.77 -22.71 3.91
C GLU A 426 -13.22 -23.92 3.15
N ARG A 427 -12.62 -23.71 1.97
CA ARG A 427 -12.05 -24.79 1.14
C ARG A 427 -10.89 -25.53 1.80
N ILE A 428 -10.14 -24.89 2.68
CA ILE A 428 -9.08 -25.54 3.47
C ILE A 428 -9.61 -26.14 4.79
N GLY A 429 -10.93 -26.20 4.97
CA GLY A 429 -11.59 -26.92 6.05
C GLY A 429 -11.85 -26.11 7.33
N ARG A 430 -11.74 -24.77 7.28
CA ARG A 430 -12.19 -23.93 8.39
C ARG A 430 -13.72 -23.96 8.43
N THR A 431 -14.30 -24.03 9.63
CA THR A 431 -15.75 -24.17 9.83
C THR A 431 -16.34 -23.09 10.73
N SER A 432 -15.50 -22.29 11.38
CA SER A 432 -15.96 -21.17 12.21
C SER A 432 -16.57 -20.09 11.32
N PRO A 433 -17.78 -19.58 11.63
CA PRO A 433 -18.35 -18.44 10.92
C PRO A 433 -17.42 -17.21 10.89
N ARG A 434 -16.57 -17.03 11.91
CA ARG A 434 -15.56 -15.95 11.91
C ARG A 434 -14.55 -16.04 10.76
N ASP A 435 -14.36 -17.23 10.20
CA ASP A 435 -13.47 -17.48 9.06
C ASP A 435 -14.26 -17.61 7.73
N THR A 436 -15.44 -18.23 7.77
CA THR A 436 -16.20 -18.63 6.56
C THR A 436 -17.40 -17.75 6.21
N ASP A 437 -17.78 -16.81 7.07
CA ASP A 437 -18.74 -15.76 6.76
C ASP A 437 -17.98 -14.44 6.47
N PRO A 438 -18.06 -13.88 5.25
CA PRO A 438 -17.37 -12.64 4.89
C PRO A 438 -17.69 -11.45 5.80
N GLU A 439 -18.93 -11.32 6.30
CA GLU A 439 -19.30 -10.21 7.18
C GLU A 439 -18.64 -10.33 8.55
N GLN A 440 -18.57 -11.56 9.08
CA GLN A 440 -17.89 -11.84 10.33
C GLN A 440 -16.37 -11.72 10.17
N LEU A 441 -15.80 -12.27 9.11
CA LEU A 441 -14.36 -12.18 8.83
C LEU A 441 -13.90 -10.72 8.72
N LEU A 442 -14.65 -9.87 8.01
CA LEU A 442 -14.38 -8.43 7.94
C LEU A 442 -14.36 -7.80 9.34
N THR A 443 -15.37 -8.12 10.15
CA THR A 443 -15.58 -7.53 11.48
C THR A 443 -14.51 -7.99 12.49
N THR A 444 -14.22 -9.29 12.55
CA THR A 444 -13.36 -9.87 13.59
C THR A 444 -11.87 -9.84 13.25
N ALA A 445 -11.51 -9.85 11.97
CA ALA A 445 -10.10 -9.89 11.54
C ALA A 445 -9.77 -8.79 10.53
N GLY A 446 -10.64 -8.56 9.54
CA GLY A 446 -10.38 -7.65 8.42
C GLY A 446 -10.02 -6.23 8.87
N PHE A 447 -10.80 -5.63 9.77
CA PHE A 447 -10.51 -4.28 10.26
C PHE A 447 -9.25 -4.17 11.11
N HIS A 448 -8.90 -5.20 11.89
CA HIS A 448 -7.63 -5.24 12.61
C HIS A 448 -6.45 -5.35 11.64
N ALA A 449 -6.57 -6.20 10.61
CA ALA A 449 -5.57 -6.32 9.56
C ALA A 449 -5.42 -5.00 8.80
N LEU A 450 -6.52 -4.34 8.41
CA LEU A 450 -6.52 -3.02 7.79
C LEU A 450 -5.78 -2.00 8.65
N ARG A 451 -6.15 -1.92 9.94
CA ARG A 451 -5.55 -0.97 10.87
C ARG A 451 -4.05 -1.19 11.00
N ARG A 452 -3.62 -2.43 11.17
CA ARG A 452 -2.20 -2.80 11.25
C ARG A 452 -1.47 -2.44 9.96
N LEU A 453 -1.99 -2.87 8.81
CA LEU A 453 -1.33 -2.64 7.51
C LEU A 453 -1.20 -1.14 7.17
N ILE A 454 -2.21 -0.34 7.48
CA ILE A 454 -2.17 1.12 7.26
C ILE A 454 -1.23 1.80 8.26
N GLY A 455 -1.29 1.41 9.54
CA GLY A 455 -0.45 1.96 10.61
C GLY A 455 1.03 1.63 10.44
N ASP A 456 1.34 0.44 9.96
CA ASP A 456 2.70 0.01 9.65
C ASP A 456 3.19 0.56 8.29
N GLY A 457 2.34 1.33 7.57
CA GLY A 457 2.66 1.86 6.25
C GLY A 457 2.82 0.79 5.17
N ALA A 458 2.34 -0.43 5.40
CA ALA A 458 2.36 -1.55 4.47
C ALA A 458 1.20 -1.53 3.45
N ALA A 459 0.25 -0.61 3.61
CA ALA A 459 -0.84 -0.40 2.67
C ALA A 459 -1.50 0.97 2.87
N TYR A 460 -2.40 1.34 1.95
CA TYR A 460 -3.33 2.45 2.11
C TYR A 460 -4.71 2.10 1.55
N LEU A 461 -5.76 2.79 2.01
CA LEU A 461 -7.10 2.67 1.44
C LEU A 461 -7.27 3.61 0.26
N ASP A 462 -7.93 3.12 -0.78
CA ASP A 462 -8.29 3.91 -1.96
C ASP A 462 -9.72 3.58 -2.38
N LEU A 463 -10.29 4.38 -3.27
CA LEU A 463 -11.58 4.07 -3.87
C LEU A 463 -11.47 2.83 -4.78
N ALA A 464 -12.48 1.96 -4.71
CA ALA A 464 -12.66 0.85 -5.63
C ALA A 464 -13.20 1.36 -6.99
N PRO A 465 -12.83 0.72 -8.12
CA PRO A 465 -13.26 1.13 -9.46
C PRO A 465 -14.75 0.87 -9.74
#